data_AF-A0A943HMD3-F1
#
_entry.id   AF-A0A943HMD3-F1
#
_cell.length_a   1.000
_cell.length_b   1.000
_cell.length_c   1.000
_cell.angle_alpha   90.00
_cell.angle_beta   90.00
_cell.angle_gamma   90.00
#
_symmetry.space_group_name_H-M   'P 1'
#
loop_
_entity.id
_entity.type
_entity.pdbx_description
1 polymer ?
#
loop_
_entity_poly.entity_id
_entity_poly.type
_entity_poly.pdbx_seq_one_letter_code
_entity_poly.pdbx_strand_id
1 'polypeptide(L)'
;MALSVSIKVLRQKSLMSQMTFAKELNVSPTTVNRWETGKVKPNLTAMKAIKTFCERNGYSYSDIENEWLSYENAIQWSEEK
;
A
#
# COMPACT_ATOMS: atom_id res chain seq x y z
N MET A 1 -3.02 -11.84 3.16
CA MET A 1 -2.92 -10.93 4.32
C MET A 1 -3.81 -9.72 3.97
N ALA A 2 -3.99 -8.71 4.82
CA ALA A 2 -4.74 -7.51 4.41
C ALA A 2 -3.77 -6.48 3.83
N LEU A 3 -4.17 -5.75 2.77
CA LEU A 3 -3.34 -4.74 2.10
C LEU A 3 -2.70 -3.74 3.08
N SER A 4 -3.47 -3.30 4.08
CA SER A 4 -3.00 -2.40 5.14
C SER A 4 -1.83 -2.97 5.94
N VAL A 5 -1.88 -4.26 6.25
CA VAL A 5 -0.83 -4.98 6.97
C VAL A 5 0.41 -5.13 6.08
N SER A 6 0.24 -5.47 4.80
CA SER A 6 1.36 -5.62 3.87
C SER A 6 2.12 -4.32 3.65
N ILE A 7 1.43 -3.18 3.53
CA ILE A 7 2.06 -1.85 3.44
C ILE A 7 2.83 -1.53 4.74
N LYS A 8 2.25 -1.82 5.91
CA LYS A 8 2.91 -1.60 7.20
C LYS A 8 4.16 -2.46 7.35
N VAL A 9 4.10 -3.74 6.95
CA VAL A 9 5.23 -4.67 6.98
C VAL A 9 6.33 -4.21 6.03
N LEU A 10 5.99 -3.78 4.81
CA LEU A 10 6.97 -3.21 3.86
C LEU A 10 7.73 -2.05 4.51
N ARG A 11 7.03 -1.07 5.08
CA ARG A 11 7.65 0.06 5.77
C ARG A 11 8.57 -0.37 6.91
N GLN A 12 8.10 -1.30 7.74
CA GLN A 12 8.87 -1.80 8.89
C GLN A 12 10.11 -2.58 8.45
N LYS A 13 10.03 -3.38 7.39
CA LYS A 13 11.18 -4.06 6.77
C LYS A 13 12.21 -3.08 6.23
N SER A 14 11.79 -1.89 5.84
CA SER A 14 12.67 -0.78 5.43
C SER A 14 13.18 0.07 6.59
N LEU A 15 12.83 -0.25 7.84
CA LEU A 15 13.22 0.49 9.05
C LEU A 15 12.81 1.97 9.02
N MET A 16 11.72 2.29 8.32
CA MET A 16 11.26 3.67 8.15
C MET A 16 10.12 4.02 9.11
N SER A 17 10.12 5.25 9.62
CA SER A 17 8.92 5.84 10.24
C SER A 17 7.83 6.09 9.18
N GLN A 18 6.57 6.25 9.60
CA GLN A 18 5.50 6.64 8.66
C GLN A 18 5.83 7.96 7.95
N MET A 19 6.52 8.89 8.63
CA MET A 19 6.95 10.16 8.05
C MET A 19 8.03 9.97 6.98
N THR A 20 9.04 9.16 7.24
CA THR A 20 10.12 8.88 6.29
C THR A 20 9.58 8.16 5.06
N PHE A 21 8.74 7.14 5.28
CA PHE A 21 8.13 6.38 4.20
C PHE A 21 7.21 7.25 3.33
N ALA A 22 6.44 8.14 3.95
CA ALA A 22 5.61 9.10 3.21
C ALA A 22 6.45 10.04 2.33
N LYS A 23 7.62 10.48 2.80
CA LYS A 23 8.57 11.28 2.00
C LYS A 23 9.09 10.50 0.80
N GLU A 24 9.50 9.25 1.00
CA GLU A 24 9.97 8.38 -0.11
C GLU A 24 8.89 8.15 -1.17
N LEU A 25 7.63 8.05 -0.76
CA LEU A 25 6.49 7.85 -1.66
C LEU A 25 5.88 9.16 -2.19
N ASN A 26 6.41 10.32 -1.80
CA ASN A 26 5.88 11.65 -2.13
C ASN A 26 4.39 11.83 -1.76
N VAL A 27 4.00 11.41 -0.54
CA VAL A 27 2.65 11.57 0.02
C VAL A 27 2.71 12.14 1.43
N SER A 28 1.56 12.48 2.01
CA SER A 28 1.49 12.92 3.41
C SER A 28 1.63 11.74 4.40
N PRO A 29 2.23 11.94 5.59
CA PRO A 29 2.25 10.91 6.63
C PRO A 29 0.85 10.44 7.05
N THR A 30 -0.14 11.34 7.03
CA THR A 30 -1.54 11.02 7.28
C THR A 30 -2.10 10.04 6.25
N THR A 31 -1.70 10.18 4.99
CA THR A 31 -2.08 9.24 3.92
C THR A 31 -1.56 7.84 4.21
N VAL A 32 -0.28 7.70 4.56
CA VAL A 32 0.32 6.41 4.94
C VAL A 32 -0.38 5.81 6.16
N ASN A 33 -0.67 6.61 7.19
CA ASN A 33 -1.42 6.13 8.36
C ASN A 33 -2.80 5.57 7.98
N ARG A 34 -3.54 6.24 7.08
CA ARG A 34 -4.85 5.75 6.62
C ARG A 34 -4.74 4.45 5.82
N TRP A 35 -3.66 4.23 5.08
CA TRP A 35 -3.39 2.95 4.42
C TRP A 35 -3.09 1.84 5.42
N GLU A 36 -2.16 2.07 6.36
CA GLU A 36 -1.75 1.07 7.36
C GLU A 36 -2.86 0.71 8.36
N THR A 37 -3.85 1.59 8.52
CA THR A 37 -5.04 1.34 9.34
C THR A 37 -6.23 0.80 8.53
N GLY A 38 -6.08 0.63 7.21
CA GLY A 38 -7.14 0.14 6.33
C GLY A 38 -8.32 1.11 6.14
N LYS A 39 -8.18 2.38 6.58
CA LYS A 39 -9.23 3.40 6.43
C LYS A 39 -9.45 3.82 4.98
N VAL A 40 -8.40 3.78 4.16
CA VAL A 40 -8.45 4.04 2.72
C VAL A 40 -7.42 3.16 2.02
N LYS A 41 -7.66 2.85 0.75
CA LYS A 41 -6.66 2.20 -0.11
C LYS A 41 -5.75 3.22 -0.81
N PRO A 42 -4.51 2.85 -1.18
CA PRO A 42 -3.72 3.64 -2.12
C PRO A 42 -4.41 3.71 -3.49
N ASN A 43 -4.29 4.85 -4.18
CA ASN A 43 -4.75 5.00 -5.56
C ASN A 43 -3.66 4.52 -6.55
N LEU A 44 -3.95 4.54 -7.85
CA LEU A 44 -3.02 4.04 -8.88
C LEU A 44 -1.65 4.75 -8.84
N THR A 45 -1.63 6.07 -8.64
CA THR A 45 -0.38 6.85 -8.53
C THR A 45 0.45 6.42 -7.32
N ALA A 46 -0.21 6.22 -6.17
CA ALA A 46 0.44 5.74 -4.97
C ALA A 46 0.93 4.28 -5.12
N MET A 47 0.17 3.41 -5.77
CA MET A 47 0.60 2.04 -6.05
C MET A 47 1.82 2.01 -6.98
N LYS A 48 1.89 2.88 -7.99
CA LYS A 48 3.11 3.06 -8.80
C LYS A 48 4.31 3.47 -7.95
N ALA A 49 4.13 4.43 -7.03
CA ALA A 49 5.19 4.85 -6.13
C ALA A 49 5.66 3.71 -5.21
N ILE A 50 4.73 2.93 -4.66
CA ILE A 50 5.03 1.75 -3.82
C ILE A 50 5.79 0.69 -4.65
N LYS A 51 5.36 0.42 -5.89
CA LYS A 51 6.05 -0.51 -6.79
C LYS A 51 7.49 -0.07 -7.05
N THR A 52 7.70 1.19 -7.44
CA THR A 52 9.04 1.74 -7.67
C THR A 52 9.89 1.71 -6.40
N PHE A 53 9.30 1.96 -5.23
CA PHE A 53 9.99 1.82 -3.96
C PHE A 53 10.44 0.36 -3.71
N CYS A 54 9.56 -0.61 -3.94
CA CYS A 54 9.90 -2.04 -3.80
C CYS A 54 11.03 -2.44 -4.74
N GLU A 55 10.96 -2.07 -6.02
CA GLU A 55 11.97 -2.37 -7.03
C GLU A 55 13.34 -1.78 -6.66
N ARG A 56 13.37 -0.51 -6.19
CA ARG A 56 14.61 0.16 -5.77
C ARG A 56 15.27 -0.46 -4.55
N ASN A 57 14.49 -1.09 -3.67
CA ASN A 57 14.98 -1.65 -2.40
C ASN A 57 15.02 -3.20 -2.38
N GLY A 58 14.70 -3.86 -3.50
CA GLY A 58 14.72 -5.32 -3.60
C GLY A 58 13.60 -6.03 -2.82
N TYR A 59 12.45 -5.38 -2.60
CA TYR A 59 11.30 -6.00 -1.96
C TYR A 59 10.33 -6.61 -2.99
N SER A 60 9.70 -7.73 -2.63
CA SER A 60 8.61 -8.28 -3.43
C SER A 60 7.38 -7.36 -3.42
N TYR A 61 6.84 -7.07 -4.59
CA TYR A 61 5.61 -6.28 -4.77
C TYR A 61 4.37 -7.16 -5.01
N SER A 62 4.54 -8.44 -5.34
CA SER A 62 3.45 -9.34 -5.76
C SER A 62 2.31 -9.43 -4.75
N ASP A 63 2.64 -9.51 -3.47
CA ASP A 63 1.64 -9.70 -2.41
C ASP A 63 0.79 -8.44 -2.25
N ILE A 64 1.43 -7.26 -2.31
CA ILE A 64 0.76 -5.97 -2.25
C ILE A 64 -0.13 -5.76 -3.50
N GLU A 65 0.35 -6.17 -4.68
CA GLU A 65 -0.39 -6.08 -5.94
C GLU A 65 -1.66 -6.94 -5.91
N ASN A 66 -1.53 -8.22 -5.54
CA ASN A 66 -2.64 -9.17 -5.45
C ASN A 66 -3.69 -8.70 -4.42
N GLU A 67 -3.24 -8.21 -3.25
CA GLU A 67 -4.14 -7.70 -2.22
C GLU A 67 -4.84 -6.40 -2.64
N TRP A 68 -4.20 -5.55 -3.43
CA TRP A 68 -4.83 -4.33 -3.95
C TRP A 68 -5.86 -4.63 -5.05
N LEU A 69 -5.57 -5.57 -5.95
CA LEU A 69 -6.48 -5.97 -7.03
C LEU A 69 -7.68 -6.77 -6.51
N SER A 70 -7.49 -7.68 -5.55
CA SER A 70 -8.58 -8.45 -4.95
C SER A 70 -9.62 -7.58 -4.26
N TYR A 71 -9.23 -6.40 -3.76
CA TYR A 71 -10.15 -5.42 -3.18
C TYR A 71 -11.10 -4.82 -4.23
N GLU A 72 -10.66 -4.61 -5.48
CA GLU A 72 -11.53 -4.08 -6.54
C GLU A 72 -12.60 -5.10 -6.96
N ASN A 73 -12.22 -6.37 -7.04
CA ASN A 73 -13.15 -7.45 -7.37
C ASN A 73 -14.21 -7.68 -6.29
N ALA A 74 -13.87 -7.47 -5.02
CA ALA A 74 -14.81 -7.61 -3.91
C ALA A 74 -15.88 -6.50 -3.88
N ILE A 75 -15.54 -5.28 -4.32
CA ILE A 75 -16.51 -4.18 -4.42
C ILE A 75 -17.50 -4.46 -5.57
N GLN A 76 -17.00 -4.87 -6.75
CA GLN A 76 -17.85 -5.23 -7.89
C GLN A 76 -18.91 -6.28 -7.51
N TRP A 77 -18.51 -7.33 -6.79
CA TRP A 77 -19.45 -8.39 -6.38
C TRP A 77 -20.48 -7.95 -5.33
N SER A 78 -20.20 -6.88 -4.58
CA SER A 78 -21.13 -6.33 -3.58
C SER A 78 -22.15 -5.35 -4.17
N GLU A 79 -21.82 -4.69 -5.29
CA GLU A 79 -22.70 -3.75 -5.97
C GLU A 79 -23.68 -4.44 -6.95
N GLU A 80 -23.38 -5.69 -7.36
CA GLU A 80 -24.23 -6.51 -8.23
C GLU A 80 -25.30 -7.35 -7.48
N LYS A 81 -25.36 -7.26 -6.15
CA LYS A 81 -26.39 -7.91 -5.30
C LYS A 81 -27.38 -6.91 -4.73
#